data_AF-A0A533BGF2-F1
#
_entry.id   AF-A0A533BGF2-F1
#
_cell.length_a   1.000
_cell.length_b   1.000
_cell.length_c   1.000
_cell.angle_alpha   90.00
_cell.angle_beta   90.00
_cell.angle_gamma   90.00
#
_symmetry.space_group_name_H-M   'P 1'
#
loop_
_entity.id
_entity.type
_entity.pdbx_description
1 polymer ?
#
loop_
_entity_poly.entity_id
_entity_poly.type
_entity_poly.pdbx_seq_one_letter_code
_entity_poly.pdbx_strand_id
1 'polypeptide(L)'
;MAQQQSSSGTIAGIITILGLGLVWVTVATNFPSQVELSSSALPAEARQAAGPLPSLSAPPTLDLTIPTSPPLPSEAAVMRPGDDRSRDSSVEAPVVTQLDPPSLQATRLKCEADIEQLCPDSPDGSGRTRCLQQRAKQLPPLCQRQLHERFVKWKEDRSRLMAACDDDAKQFCRAVKPGSGQILQCLQSHAQEVSDRCYQTLPKDTFFIK
;
A
#
# COMPACT_ATOMS: atom_id res chain seq x y z
N MET A 1 -3.01 46.50 -43.46
CA MET A 1 -3.53 45.71 -42.30
C MET A 1 -3.44 44.25 -42.75
N ALA A 2 -2.69 43.30 -42.20
CA ALA A 2 -2.20 43.10 -40.85
C ALA A 2 -0.92 42.22 -40.87
N GLN A 3 0.14 42.66 -40.19
CA GLN A 3 1.21 41.80 -39.67
C GLN A 3 0.87 41.52 -38.20
N GLN A 4 0.17 40.42 -37.88
CA GLN A 4 -0.07 40.08 -36.46
C GLN A 4 -0.43 38.61 -36.22
N GLN A 5 0.38 37.65 -36.68
CA GLN A 5 0.16 36.23 -36.33
C GLN A 5 1.41 35.49 -35.80
N SER A 6 2.61 36.08 -35.85
CA SER A 6 3.84 35.37 -35.45
C SER A 6 4.21 35.46 -33.96
N SER A 7 3.45 36.18 -33.12
CA SER A 7 3.83 36.42 -31.70
C SER A 7 3.10 35.51 -30.70
N SER A 8 2.03 34.81 -31.09
CA SER A 8 1.18 34.07 -30.15
C SER A 8 1.77 32.75 -29.66
N GLY A 9 2.55 32.05 -30.51
CA GLY A 9 3.13 30.74 -30.18
C GLY A 9 4.32 30.82 -29.22
N THR A 10 5.15 31.85 -29.35
CA THR A 10 6.32 32.08 -28.50
C THR A 10 5.92 32.51 -27.10
N ILE A 11 4.89 33.36 -26.96
CA ILE A 11 4.39 33.80 -25.65
C ILE A 11 3.77 32.61 -24.88
N ALA A 12 3.01 31.75 -25.56
CA ALA A 12 2.43 30.55 -24.94
C ALA A 12 3.50 29.54 -24.47
N GLY A 13 4.60 29.40 -25.22
CA GLY A 13 5.73 28.55 -24.83
C GLY A 13 6.50 29.08 -23.61
N ILE A 14 6.69 30.39 -23.53
CA ILE A 14 7.36 31.01 -22.37
C ILE A 14 6.52 30.86 -21.10
N ILE A 15 5.20 31.05 -21.18
CA ILE A 15 4.30 30.90 -20.03
C ILE A 15 4.29 29.46 -19.50
N THR A 16 4.30 28.45 -20.38
CA THR A 16 4.36 27.05 -19.95
C THR A 16 5.69 26.67 -19.32
N ILE A 17 6.82 27.15 -19.87
CA ILE A 17 8.14 26.92 -19.28
C ILE A 17 8.27 27.59 -17.91
N LEU A 18 7.80 28.84 -17.77
CA LEU A 18 7.80 29.55 -16.49
C LEU A 18 6.89 28.87 -15.47
N GLY A 19 5.71 28.40 -15.89
CA GLY A 19 4.78 27.66 -15.03
C GLY A 19 5.37 26.33 -14.55
N LEU A 20 5.96 25.54 -15.45
CA LEU A 20 6.63 24.30 -15.10
C LEU A 20 7.83 24.53 -14.18
N GLY A 21 8.61 25.58 -14.43
CA GLY A 21 9.73 25.98 -13.57
C GLY A 21 9.28 26.38 -12.17
N LEU A 22 8.24 27.21 -12.05
CA LEU A 22 7.64 27.59 -10.76
C LEU A 22 7.14 26.38 -9.98
N VAL A 23 6.41 25.47 -10.64
CA VAL A 23 5.94 24.23 -10.02
C VAL A 23 7.12 23.40 -9.52
N TRP A 24 8.16 23.19 -10.34
CA TRP A 24 9.36 22.46 -9.93
C TRP A 24 10.09 23.11 -8.75
N VAL A 25 10.22 24.44 -8.74
CA VAL A 25 10.83 25.18 -7.63
C VAL A 25 9.98 25.04 -6.37
N THR A 26 8.66 25.20 -6.46
CA THR A 26 7.78 25.01 -5.29
C THR A 26 7.87 23.61 -4.74
N VAL A 27 7.88 22.57 -5.59
CA VAL A 27 8.09 21.19 -5.16
C VAL A 27 9.46 21.04 -4.50
N ALA A 28 10.55 21.55 -5.07
CA ALA A 28 11.89 21.46 -4.49
C ALA A 28 12.02 22.21 -3.14
N THR A 29 11.35 23.36 -2.98
CA THR A 29 11.37 24.15 -1.74
C THR A 29 10.41 23.63 -0.67
N ASN A 30 9.30 23.01 -1.07
CA ASN A 30 8.31 22.45 -0.16
C ASN A 30 8.64 21.02 0.24
N PHE A 31 9.49 20.32 -0.53
CA PHE A 31 10.00 19.00 -0.18
C PHE A 31 11.11 19.16 0.87
N PRO A 32 10.85 18.82 2.14
CA PRO A 32 11.87 18.96 3.18
C PRO A 32 13.05 18.05 2.84
N SER A 33 14.22 18.66 2.64
CA SER A 33 15.46 17.94 2.48
C SER A 33 15.71 17.09 3.74
N GLN A 34 16.15 15.84 3.55
CA GLN A 34 16.48 14.80 4.54
C GLN A 34 17.36 15.23 5.74
N VAL A 35 17.83 16.48 5.76
CA VAL A 35 18.77 17.03 6.73
C VAL A 35 18.09 17.46 8.04
N GLU A 36 16.79 17.78 8.02
CA GLU A 36 16.03 18.15 9.24
C GLU A 36 15.57 16.95 10.08
N LEU A 37 15.58 15.72 9.53
CA LEU A 37 15.19 14.50 10.27
C LEU A 37 16.37 13.82 10.98
N SER A 38 17.62 14.24 10.74
CA SER A 38 18.81 13.53 11.21
C SER A 38 19.65 14.28 12.26
N SER A 39 19.23 15.46 12.73
CA SER A 39 20.02 16.25 13.70
C SER A 39 19.24 16.54 14.98
N SER A 40 19.12 15.51 15.82
CA SER A 40 19.13 15.68 17.28
C SER A 40 20.36 14.95 17.83
N ALA A 41 21.54 15.38 17.38
CA ALA A 41 22.77 15.15 18.12
C ALA A 41 22.83 16.19 19.24
N LEU A 42 22.44 15.79 20.44
CA LEU A 42 22.65 16.55 21.68
C LEU A 42 24.16 16.63 21.97
N PRO A 43 24.77 17.83 22.09
CA PRO A 43 26.00 17.98 22.82
C PRO A 43 25.72 17.82 24.32
N ALA A 44 26.57 17.02 24.96
CA ALA A 44 26.68 17.01 26.41
C ALA A 44 27.04 18.41 26.93
N GLU A 45 26.66 18.63 28.19
CA GLU A 45 27.29 19.56 29.14
C GLU A 45 26.64 20.95 29.32
N ALA A 46 25.66 21.01 30.22
CA ALA A 46 25.53 22.08 31.20
C ALA A 46 24.77 21.58 32.44
N ARG A 47 25.51 21.21 33.49
CA ARG A 47 24.99 21.10 34.86
C ARG A 47 24.83 22.51 35.43
N GLN A 48 23.69 22.76 36.08
CA GLN A 48 23.37 23.72 37.16
C GLN A 48 21.94 24.22 36.91
N ALA A 49 21.02 24.36 37.86
CA ALA A 49 20.95 24.09 39.29
C ALA A 49 19.45 24.04 39.64
N ALA A 50 19.10 23.37 40.72
CA ALA A 50 17.74 23.28 41.25
C ALA A 50 17.15 24.66 41.56
N GLY A 51 15.87 24.85 41.24
CA GLY A 51 15.03 25.95 41.71
C GLY A 51 13.54 25.57 41.58
N PRO A 52 12.64 25.99 42.50
CA PRO A 52 11.35 25.32 42.73
C PRO A 52 10.25 25.73 41.74
N LEU A 53 9.38 24.76 41.43
CA LEU A 53 8.09 24.93 40.74
C LEU A 53 7.16 25.95 41.44
N PRO A 54 6.37 26.69 40.66
CA PRO A 54 4.98 26.98 41.01
C PRO A 54 4.00 26.24 40.08
N SER A 55 3.00 25.66 40.72
CA SER A 55 1.81 25.01 40.15
C SER A 55 0.85 26.00 39.45
N LEU A 56 -0.17 25.42 38.79
CA LEU A 56 -1.34 25.98 38.06
C LEU A 56 -1.14 26.01 36.54
N SER A 57 -2.04 25.52 35.68
CA SER A 57 -3.40 24.99 35.84
C SER A 57 -3.73 24.09 34.64
N ALA A 58 -4.56 23.08 34.82
CA ALA A 58 -4.90 22.07 33.81
C ALA A 58 -5.67 22.65 32.60
N PRO A 59 -5.41 22.17 31.36
CA PRO A 59 -6.34 22.35 30.25
C PRO A 59 -7.52 21.37 30.38
N PRO A 60 -8.74 21.73 29.91
CA PRO A 60 -9.90 20.85 30.03
C PRO A 60 -9.70 19.57 29.21
N THR A 61 -9.79 18.42 29.88
CA THR A 61 -9.88 17.12 29.24
C THR A 61 -11.22 17.01 28.53
N LEU A 62 -11.18 16.91 27.21
CA LEU A 62 -12.32 16.58 26.38
C LEU A 62 -12.61 15.09 26.58
N ASP A 63 -13.60 14.79 27.43
CA ASP A 63 -14.03 13.45 27.79
C ASP A 63 -14.79 12.83 26.61
N LEU A 64 -14.08 12.06 25.78
CA LEU A 64 -14.65 11.27 24.69
C LEU A 64 -15.12 9.90 25.22
N THR A 65 -15.87 9.90 26.33
CA THR A 65 -16.57 8.69 26.77
C THR A 65 -17.72 8.43 25.81
N ILE A 66 -17.51 7.51 24.88
CA ILE A 66 -18.58 6.94 24.06
C ILE A 66 -19.47 6.12 25.00
N PRO A 67 -20.80 6.39 25.07
CA PRO A 67 -21.71 5.52 25.81
C PRO A 67 -21.83 4.18 25.08
N THR A 68 -20.99 3.22 25.47
CA THR A 68 -21.18 1.81 25.13
C THR A 68 -22.54 1.36 25.65
N SER A 69 -23.39 0.90 24.73
CA SER A 69 -24.67 0.26 25.03
C SER A 69 -24.48 -0.92 25.99
N PRO A 70 -25.45 -1.21 26.88
CA PRO A 70 -25.29 -2.25 27.89
C PRO A 70 -25.15 -3.64 27.23
N PRO A 71 -24.17 -4.46 27.64
CA PRO A 71 -24.11 -5.86 27.23
C PRO A 71 -25.19 -6.67 27.95
N LEU A 72 -25.86 -7.56 27.21
CA LEU A 72 -26.75 -8.58 27.79
C LEU A 72 -25.97 -9.51 28.74
N PRO A 73 -26.58 -9.97 29.84
CA PRO A 73 -25.89 -10.79 30.82
C PRO A 73 -25.95 -12.25 30.39
N SER A 74 -24.82 -12.85 30.03
CA SER A 74 -24.52 -14.28 30.19
C SER A 74 -23.11 -14.57 29.68
N GLU A 75 -22.12 -14.50 30.57
CA GLU A 75 -21.32 -15.68 30.88
C GLU A 75 -20.40 -15.35 32.05
N ALA A 76 -20.56 -16.14 33.10
CA ALA A 76 -19.86 -16.01 34.35
C ALA A 76 -18.36 -16.27 34.18
N ALA A 77 -17.60 -15.57 35.00
CA ALA A 77 -16.17 -15.69 35.18
C ALA A 77 -15.69 -17.14 35.29
N VAL A 78 -14.64 -17.47 34.54
CA VAL A 78 -13.62 -18.41 35.01
C VAL A 78 -12.27 -17.72 34.88
N MET A 79 -11.80 -17.23 36.02
CA MET A 79 -10.42 -16.81 36.25
C MET A 79 -9.50 -18.02 36.03
N ARG A 80 -8.47 -17.89 35.20
CA ARG A 80 -7.34 -18.84 35.22
C ARG A 80 -6.06 -18.13 35.67
N PRO A 81 -5.28 -18.73 36.60
CA PRO A 81 -4.15 -18.09 37.23
C PRO A 81 -2.97 -17.98 36.27
N GLY A 82 -2.15 -16.95 36.47
CA GLY A 82 -0.89 -16.78 35.77
C GLY A 82 0.08 -17.92 36.04
N ASP A 83 0.89 -18.23 35.03
CA ASP A 83 2.15 -18.93 35.20
C ASP A 83 3.23 -18.01 34.58
N ASP A 84 3.93 -17.31 35.47
CA ASP A 84 5.21 -16.69 35.19
C ASP A 84 6.25 -17.81 35.20
N ARG A 85 6.83 -18.12 34.04
CA ARG A 85 8.11 -18.85 33.99
C ARG A 85 8.97 -18.45 32.80
N SER A 86 10.02 -17.70 33.14
CA SER A 86 11.38 -17.64 32.60
C SER A 86 11.67 -18.19 31.19
N ARG A 87 12.25 -17.27 30.40
CA ARG A 87 13.34 -17.49 29.43
C ARG A 87 14.20 -18.71 29.76
N ASP A 88 14.40 -19.59 28.79
CA ASP A 88 15.73 -19.88 28.20
C ASP A 88 15.58 -20.80 26.98
N SER A 89 16.01 -20.34 25.80
CA SER A 89 16.71 -21.15 24.79
C SER A 89 16.85 -20.37 23.49
N SER A 90 18.11 -20.09 23.18
CA SER A 90 18.62 -19.43 22.00
C SER A 90 18.19 -20.14 20.71
N VAL A 91 17.26 -19.53 20.00
CA VAL A 91 17.23 -19.57 18.54
C VAL A 91 17.25 -18.12 18.11
N GLU A 92 18.29 -17.71 17.40
CA GLU A 92 18.42 -16.37 16.84
C GLU A 92 17.38 -16.21 15.71
N ALA A 93 16.13 -16.03 16.12
CA ALA A 93 15.11 -15.48 15.27
C ALA A 93 15.55 -14.03 14.96
N PRO A 94 15.53 -13.61 13.69
CA PRO A 94 15.86 -12.24 13.36
C PRO A 94 14.94 -11.35 14.19
N VAL A 95 15.54 -10.45 14.98
CA VAL A 95 14.83 -9.42 15.73
C VAL A 95 13.92 -8.71 14.73
N VAL A 96 12.65 -9.06 14.75
CA VAL A 96 11.63 -8.27 14.07
C VAL A 96 11.51 -7.06 14.96
N THR A 97 12.32 -6.03 14.69
CA THR A 97 12.11 -4.70 15.25
C THR A 97 10.66 -4.38 14.92
N GLN A 98 9.85 -4.23 15.96
CA GLN A 98 8.45 -3.88 15.83
C GLN A 98 8.41 -2.51 15.14
N LEU A 99 8.21 -2.52 13.83
CA LEU A 99 8.19 -1.33 13.00
C LEU A 99 6.96 -0.52 13.40
N ASP A 100 7.16 0.74 13.80
CA ASP A 100 6.06 1.68 14.02
C ASP A 100 5.19 1.78 12.77
N PRO A 101 3.85 1.98 12.89
CA PRO A 101 2.94 2.01 11.75
C PRO A 101 3.37 2.89 10.56
N PRO A 102 3.94 4.10 10.77
CA PRO A 102 4.47 4.93 9.68
C PRO A 102 5.65 4.28 8.94
N SER A 103 6.54 3.61 9.68
CA SER A 103 7.70 2.92 9.09
C SER A 103 7.31 1.69 8.28
N LEU A 104 6.22 1.00 8.67
CA LEU A 104 5.65 -0.10 7.90
C LEU A 104 5.04 0.36 6.57
N GLN A 105 4.37 1.52 6.57
CA GLN A 105 3.88 2.13 5.32
C GLN A 105 5.03 2.54 4.40
N ALA A 106 6.05 3.21 4.94
CA ALA A 106 7.26 3.55 4.18
C ALA A 106 7.94 2.31 3.60
N THR A 107 8.00 1.22 4.37
CA THR A 107 8.53 -0.07 3.89
C THR A 107 7.68 -0.67 2.78
N ARG A 108 6.34 -0.58 2.86
CA ARG A 108 5.44 -1.04 1.78
C ARG A 108 5.67 -0.25 0.49
N LEU A 109 5.75 1.08 0.57
CA LEU A 109 6.00 1.94 -0.59
C LEU A 109 7.38 1.66 -1.21
N LYS A 110 8.40 1.47 -0.37
CA LYS A 110 9.74 1.05 -0.82
C LYS A 110 9.67 -0.30 -1.55
N CYS A 111 8.93 -1.24 -0.98
CA CYS A 111 8.74 -2.56 -1.57
C CYS A 111 8.09 -2.50 -2.95
N GLU A 112 7.05 -1.67 -3.09
CA GLU A 112 6.38 -1.45 -4.37
C GLU A 112 7.34 -0.88 -5.41
N ALA A 113 8.15 0.13 -5.06
CA ALA A 113 9.17 0.68 -5.95
C ALA A 113 10.23 -0.37 -6.35
N ASP A 114 10.70 -1.19 -5.41
CA ASP A 114 11.67 -2.26 -5.70
C ASP A 114 11.07 -3.32 -6.64
N ILE A 115 9.78 -3.64 -6.46
CA ILE A 115 9.03 -4.56 -7.33
C ILE A 115 8.90 -3.98 -8.75
N GLU A 116 8.58 -2.68 -8.89
CA GLU A 116 8.49 -2.03 -10.20
C GLU A 116 9.81 -2.08 -10.98
N GLN A 117 10.93 -1.83 -10.29
CA GLN A 117 12.25 -1.89 -10.91
C GLN A 117 12.66 -3.33 -11.25
N LEU A 118 12.27 -4.30 -10.41
CA LEU A 118 12.62 -5.69 -10.59
C LEU A 118 11.79 -6.37 -11.69
N CYS A 119 10.51 -6.03 -11.76
CA CYS A 119 9.52 -6.63 -12.63
C CYS A 119 8.60 -5.54 -13.16
N PRO A 120 8.99 -4.84 -14.25
CA PRO A 120 8.17 -3.79 -14.84
C PRO A 120 6.84 -4.36 -15.33
N ASP A 121 5.87 -3.47 -15.51
CA ASP A 121 4.57 -3.83 -16.04
C ASP A 121 4.67 -4.52 -17.40
N SER A 122 3.85 -5.55 -17.57
CA SER A 122 3.69 -6.22 -18.87
C SER A 122 2.25 -6.08 -19.33
N PRO A 123 2.04 -5.89 -20.65
CA PRO A 123 0.71 -5.59 -21.22
C PRO A 123 -0.31 -6.70 -20.99
N ASP A 124 0.15 -7.92 -20.73
CA ASP A 124 -0.68 -9.09 -20.47
C ASP A 124 -0.85 -9.40 -18.97
N GLY A 125 -0.24 -8.64 -18.06
CA GLY A 125 -0.27 -8.82 -16.60
C GLY A 125 0.37 -10.13 -16.08
N SER A 126 0.43 -11.18 -16.90
CA SER A 126 1.01 -12.48 -16.54
C SER A 126 2.52 -12.50 -16.64
N GLY A 127 3.12 -11.70 -17.53
CA GLY A 127 4.55 -11.50 -17.60
C GLY A 127 5.11 -10.96 -16.28
N ARG A 128 4.48 -9.91 -15.73
CA ARG A 128 4.83 -9.36 -14.41
C ARG A 128 4.68 -10.40 -13.30
N THR A 129 3.56 -11.10 -13.26
CA THR A 129 3.30 -12.19 -12.30
C THR A 129 4.41 -13.26 -12.35
N ARG A 130 4.78 -13.73 -13.54
CA ARG A 130 5.83 -14.73 -13.75
C ARG A 130 7.20 -14.21 -13.33
N CYS A 131 7.52 -12.96 -13.67
CA CYS A 131 8.75 -12.31 -13.23
C CYS A 131 8.86 -12.31 -11.71
N LEU A 132 7.80 -11.89 -11.02
CA LEU A 132 7.78 -11.83 -9.56
C LEU A 132 7.92 -13.22 -8.92
N GLN A 133 7.31 -14.26 -9.50
CA GLN A 133 7.49 -15.64 -9.04
C GLN A 133 8.95 -16.11 -9.14
N GLN A 134 9.67 -15.73 -10.20
CA GLN A 134 11.05 -16.13 -10.43
C GLN A 134 12.05 -15.31 -9.61
N ARG A 135 11.76 -14.02 -9.41
CA ARG A 135 12.69 -13.05 -8.83
C ARG A 135 12.36 -12.66 -7.39
N ALA A 136 11.31 -13.21 -6.77
CA ALA A 136 10.90 -12.86 -5.40
C ALA A 136 12.07 -12.86 -4.40
N LYS A 137 12.99 -13.82 -4.51
CA LYS A 137 14.17 -13.95 -3.62
C LYS A 137 15.16 -12.78 -3.73
N GLN A 138 15.08 -11.96 -4.78
CA GLN A 138 15.92 -10.77 -4.96
C GLN A 138 15.41 -9.56 -4.16
N LEU A 139 14.25 -9.66 -3.54
CA LEU A 139 13.66 -8.60 -2.72
C LEU A 139 14.04 -8.75 -1.24
N PRO A 140 13.92 -7.69 -0.43
CA PRO A 140 14.12 -7.78 1.02
C PRO A 140 13.19 -8.81 1.70
N PRO A 141 13.56 -9.43 2.84
CA PRO A 141 12.74 -10.45 3.50
C PRO A 141 11.32 -10.00 3.86
N LEU A 142 11.13 -8.72 4.21
CA LEU A 142 9.79 -8.17 4.46
C LEU A 142 8.94 -8.14 3.18
N CYS A 143 9.55 -7.77 2.05
CA CYS A 143 8.92 -7.78 0.74
C CYS A 143 8.57 -9.18 0.27
N GLN A 144 9.45 -10.15 0.50
CA GLN A 144 9.22 -11.54 0.13
C GLN A 144 7.95 -12.08 0.81
N ARG A 145 7.79 -11.81 2.12
CA ARG A 145 6.60 -12.23 2.87
C ARG A 145 5.33 -11.57 2.33
N GLN A 146 5.36 -10.25 2.14
CA GLN A 146 4.23 -9.50 1.60
C GLN A 146 3.82 -9.98 0.20
N LEU A 147 4.80 -10.25 -0.67
CA LEU A 147 4.53 -10.81 -2.00
C LEU A 147 3.96 -12.23 -1.92
N HIS A 148 4.50 -13.06 -1.04
CA HIS A 148 4.01 -14.43 -0.87
C HIS A 148 2.54 -14.44 -0.45
N GLU A 149 2.17 -13.66 0.55
CA GLU A 149 0.78 -13.49 1.00
C GLU A 149 -0.13 -13.01 -0.15
N ARG A 150 0.35 -12.03 -0.93
CA ARG A 150 -0.37 -11.53 -2.10
C ARG A 150 -0.57 -12.61 -3.17
N PHE A 151 0.44 -13.43 -3.42
CA PHE A 151 0.36 -14.54 -4.37
C PHE A 151 -0.61 -15.64 -3.92
N VAL A 152 -0.63 -15.98 -2.63
CA VAL A 152 -1.58 -16.94 -2.06
C VAL A 152 -3.00 -16.43 -2.27
N LYS A 153 -3.28 -15.19 -1.84
CA LYS A 153 -4.60 -14.57 -2.01
C LYS A 153 -5.03 -14.55 -3.47
N TRP A 154 -4.15 -14.12 -4.37
CA TRP A 154 -4.42 -14.08 -5.80
C TRP A 154 -4.72 -15.46 -6.39
N LYS A 155 -4.03 -16.51 -5.95
CA LYS A 155 -4.26 -17.88 -6.40
C LYS A 155 -5.64 -18.36 -5.97
N GLU A 156 -6.04 -18.05 -4.74
CA GLU A 156 -7.37 -18.38 -4.24
C GLU A 156 -8.47 -17.62 -4.96
N ASP A 157 -8.33 -16.29 -5.12
CA ASP A 157 -9.29 -15.45 -5.85
C ASP A 157 -9.47 -15.94 -7.28
N ARG A 158 -8.37 -16.27 -7.96
CA ARG A 158 -8.40 -16.87 -9.30
C ARG A 158 -9.12 -18.21 -9.30
N SER A 159 -8.83 -19.09 -8.35
CA SER A 159 -9.48 -20.40 -8.26
C SER A 159 -10.99 -20.26 -8.09
N ARG A 160 -11.42 -19.37 -7.18
CA ARG A 160 -12.83 -19.04 -6.98
C ARG A 160 -13.49 -18.51 -8.24
N LEU A 161 -12.83 -17.58 -8.94
CA LEU A 161 -13.32 -17.01 -10.19
C LEU A 161 -13.48 -18.08 -11.27
N MET A 162 -12.46 -18.91 -11.49
CA MET A 162 -12.52 -19.96 -12.52
C MET A 162 -13.61 -20.99 -12.19
N ALA A 163 -13.79 -21.35 -10.93
CA ALA A 163 -14.86 -22.27 -10.51
C ALA A 163 -16.27 -21.66 -10.65
N ALA A 164 -16.39 -20.34 -10.52
CA ALA A 164 -17.65 -19.61 -10.68
C ALA A 164 -18.02 -19.39 -12.15
N CYS A 165 -17.01 -19.13 -12.99
CA CYS A 165 -17.16 -18.74 -14.39
C CYS A 165 -16.85 -19.88 -15.39
N ASP A 166 -16.73 -21.14 -14.96
CA ASP A 166 -16.28 -22.24 -15.82
C ASP A 166 -17.18 -22.43 -17.06
N ASP A 167 -18.51 -22.45 -16.85
CA ASP A 167 -19.48 -22.59 -17.94
C ASP A 167 -19.53 -21.34 -18.82
N ASP A 168 -19.52 -20.15 -18.20
CA ASP A 168 -19.48 -18.87 -18.90
C ASP A 168 -18.22 -18.75 -19.78
N ALA A 169 -17.06 -19.18 -19.28
CA ALA A 169 -15.80 -19.17 -20.02
C ALA A 169 -15.84 -20.12 -21.22
N LYS A 170 -16.51 -21.28 -21.11
CA LYS A 170 -16.70 -22.21 -22.22
C LYS A 170 -17.67 -21.64 -23.26
N GLN A 171 -18.70 -20.92 -22.82
CA GLN A 171 -19.72 -20.35 -23.70
C GLN A 171 -19.19 -19.13 -24.48
N PHE A 172 -18.63 -18.15 -23.76
CA PHE A 172 -18.24 -16.86 -24.33
C PHE A 172 -16.76 -16.81 -24.75
N CYS A 173 -15.89 -17.51 -24.04
CA CYS A 173 -14.42 -17.35 -24.17
C CYS A 173 -13.70 -18.57 -24.79
N ARG A 174 -14.41 -19.46 -25.50
CA ARG A 174 -13.84 -20.69 -26.10
C ARG A 174 -12.63 -20.49 -27.01
N ALA A 175 -12.55 -19.35 -27.69
CA ALA A 175 -11.47 -19.04 -28.64
C ALA A 175 -10.26 -18.37 -27.97
N VAL A 176 -10.37 -18.06 -26.67
CA VAL A 176 -9.32 -17.39 -25.91
C VAL A 176 -8.31 -18.42 -25.44
N LYS A 177 -7.03 -18.16 -25.70
CA LYS A 177 -5.97 -19.06 -25.22
C LYS A 177 -5.86 -18.97 -23.70
N PRO A 178 -5.80 -20.10 -22.99
CA PRO A 178 -5.54 -20.09 -21.56
C PRO A 178 -4.14 -19.52 -21.29
N GLY A 179 -4.04 -18.71 -20.24
CA GLY A 179 -2.83 -17.95 -19.93
C GLY A 179 -3.09 -16.44 -20.01
N SER A 180 -2.08 -15.64 -19.65
CA SER A 180 -2.07 -14.18 -19.87
C SER A 180 -3.25 -13.36 -19.36
N GLY A 181 -4.10 -13.89 -18.47
CA GLY A 181 -5.28 -13.17 -17.98
C GLY A 181 -6.36 -12.91 -19.06
N GLN A 182 -6.21 -13.43 -20.28
CA GLN A 182 -7.10 -13.13 -21.40
C GLN A 182 -8.53 -13.67 -21.17
N ILE A 183 -8.66 -14.83 -20.53
CA ILE A 183 -9.97 -15.39 -20.17
C ILE A 183 -10.71 -14.43 -19.24
N LEU A 184 -10.00 -13.86 -18.25
CA LEU A 184 -10.58 -12.89 -17.33
C LEU A 184 -11.00 -11.60 -18.04
N GLN A 185 -10.23 -11.14 -19.02
CA GLN A 185 -10.59 -9.98 -19.84
C GLN A 185 -11.84 -10.26 -20.69
N CYS A 186 -11.92 -11.45 -21.28
CA CYS A 186 -13.10 -11.88 -22.03
C CYS A 186 -14.35 -12.00 -21.14
N LEU A 187 -14.24 -12.61 -19.96
CA LEU A 187 -15.36 -12.67 -19.01
C LEU A 187 -15.82 -11.26 -18.58
N GLN A 188 -14.89 -10.32 -18.43
CA GLN A 188 -15.22 -8.92 -18.14
C GLN A 188 -15.91 -8.21 -19.31
N SER A 189 -15.51 -8.47 -20.56
CA SER A 189 -16.21 -7.89 -21.72
C SER A 189 -17.63 -8.44 -21.87
N HIS A 190 -17.88 -9.64 -21.36
CA HIS A 190 -19.20 -10.28 -21.29
C HIS A 190 -19.86 -10.16 -19.91
N ALA A 191 -19.45 -9.20 -19.06
CA ALA A 191 -19.92 -9.13 -17.67
C ALA A 191 -21.45 -9.01 -17.51
N GLN A 192 -22.17 -8.54 -18.53
CA GLN A 192 -23.64 -8.47 -18.53
C GLN A 192 -24.32 -9.74 -19.07
N GLU A 193 -23.56 -10.64 -19.69
CA GLU A 193 -24.05 -11.87 -20.32
C GLU A 193 -23.68 -13.13 -19.53
N VAL A 194 -22.66 -13.05 -18.68
CA VAL A 194 -22.29 -14.14 -17.77
C VAL A 194 -23.32 -14.35 -16.66
N SER A 195 -23.30 -15.54 -16.07
CA SER A 195 -24.13 -15.86 -14.90
C SER A 195 -23.90 -14.88 -13.73
N ASP A 196 -24.93 -14.69 -12.89
CA ASP A 196 -24.84 -13.88 -11.67
C ASP A 196 -23.70 -14.36 -10.74
N ARG A 197 -23.48 -15.68 -10.69
CA ARG A 197 -22.42 -16.31 -9.92
C ARG A 197 -21.04 -15.85 -10.43
N CYS A 198 -20.82 -15.89 -11.74
CA CYS A 198 -19.59 -15.41 -12.33
C CYS A 198 -19.42 -13.89 -12.12
N TYR A 199 -20.46 -13.10 -12.42
CA TYR A 199 -20.44 -11.64 -12.31
C TYR A 199 -20.07 -11.12 -10.91
N GLN A 200 -20.50 -11.81 -9.85
CA GLN A 200 -20.15 -11.47 -8.46
C GLN A 200 -18.67 -11.72 -8.14
N THR A 201 -18.03 -12.66 -8.83
CA THR A 201 -16.60 -12.98 -8.63
C THR A 201 -15.66 -12.18 -9.51
N LEU A 202 -16.17 -11.51 -10.55
CA LEU A 202 -15.34 -10.69 -11.41
C LEU A 202 -14.76 -9.49 -10.64
N PRO A 203 -13.47 -9.16 -10.83
CA PRO A 203 -12.88 -7.94 -10.31
C PRO A 203 -13.65 -6.74 -10.86
N LYS A 204 -14.11 -5.85 -9.97
CA LYS A 204 -14.88 -4.67 -10.35
C LYS A 204 -14.00 -3.50 -10.80
N ASP A 205 -12.70 -3.53 -10.48
CA ASP A 205 -11.73 -2.53 -10.91
C ASP A 205 -11.26 -2.79 -12.34
N THR A 206 -12.02 -2.20 -13.27
CA THR A 206 -11.75 -2.16 -14.72
C THR A 206 -10.63 -1.16 -15.09
N PHE A 207 -10.00 -0.51 -14.11
CA PHE A 207 -8.98 0.52 -14.32
C PHE A 207 -7.60 -0.01 -14.74
N PHE A 208 -7.38 -1.33 -14.78
CA PHE A 208 -6.09 -1.92 -15.18
C PHE A 208 -5.91 -2.14 -16.69
N ILE A 209 -6.84 -1.69 -17.54
CA ILE A 209 -6.80 -1.89 -19.01
C ILE A 209 -6.72 -0.55 -19.76
N LYS A 210 -5.94 0.41 -19.26
CA LYS A 210 -5.56 1.58 -20.05
C LYS A 210 -4.12 1.99 -19.83
#